data_AF-A0A2L0TVL5-F1
#
_entry.id   AF-A0A2L0TVL5-F1
#
_cell.length_a   1.000
_cell.length_b   1.000
_cell.length_c   1.000
_cell.angle_alpha   90.00
_cell.angle_beta   90.00
_cell.angle_gamma   90.00
#
_symmetry.space_group_name_H-M   'P 1'
#
loop_
_entity.id
_entity.type
_entity.pdbx_description
1 polymer ?
#
loop_
_entity_poly.entity_id
_entity_poly.type
_entity_poly.pdbx_seq_one_letter_code
_entity_poly.pdbx_strand_id
1 'polypeptide(L)'
;MTFLELCQRLRAECQDLGSGPETVTGQTGRNQRYVDAIRESWVKLQTGRSDWDWLTGDTPTALQVLTDDADTPFIDEAYHVVIVWNALRKMSISELAEELILRGEDEFATWHTLLCKKYISQSLSFGGWGSL
;
A
#
# COMPACT_ATOMS: atom_id res chain seq x y z
N MET A 1 8.79 2.64 7.22
CA MET A 1 7.87 1.58 7.65
C MET A 1 8.24 0.26 6.99
N THR A 2 8.78 -0.69 7.76
CA THR A 2 9.04 -2.08 7.36
C THR A 2 7.74 -2.90 7.26
N PHE A 3 7.82 -4.13 6.77
CA PHE A 3 6.68 -5.03 6.66
C PHE A 3 6.05 -5.33 8.03
N LEU A 4 6.88 -5.52 9.06
CA LEU A 4 6.41 -5.68 10.42
C LEU A 4 5.65 -4.44 10.92
N GLU A 5 6.23 -3.25 10.71
CA GLU A 5 5.63 -1.98 11.12
C GLU A 5 4.31 -1.70 10.39
N LEU A 6 4.21 -2.05 9.11
CA LEU A 6 2.97 -1.97 8.34
C LEU A 6 1.86 -2.86 8.94
N CYS A 7 2.19 -4.09 9.34
CA CYS A 7 1.24 -5.01 9.95
C CYS A 7 0.76 -4.48 11.31
N GLN A 8 1.68 -3.98 12.13
CA GLN A 8 1.37 -3.38 13.43
C GLN A 8 0.51 -2.12 13.27
N ARG A 9 0.78 -1.31 12.24
CA ARG A 9 -0.03 -0.13 11.91
C ARG A 9 -1.44 -0.52 11.48
N LEU A 10 -1.60 -1.52 10.61
CA LEU A 10 -2.91 -2.02 10.20
C LEU A 10 -3.73 -2.49 11.40
N ARG A 11 -3.13 -3.25 12.31
CA ARG A 11 -3.79 -3.67 13.55
C ARG A 11 -4.31 -2.48 14.36
N ALA A 12 -3.48 -1.45 14.52
CA ALA A 12 -3.85 -0.24 15.26
C ALA A 12 -5.03 0.49 14.58
N GLU A 13 -5.04 0.58 13.24
CA GLU A 13 -6.17 1.18 12.50
C GLU A 13 -7.45 0.34 12.58
N CYS A 14 -7.34 -0.97 12.78
CA CYS A 14 -8.48 -1.84 13.08
C CYS A 14 -8.97 -1.73 14.52
N GLN A 15 -8.36 -0.85 15.34
CA GLN A 15 -8.67 -0.66 16.76
C GLN A 15 -8.56 -1.95 17.58
N ASP A 16 -7.72 -2.89 17.15
CA ASP A 16 -7.55 -4.15 17.87
C ASP A 16 -6.65 -3.95 19.10
N LEU A 17 -7.24 -4.18 20.27
CA LEU A 17 -6.60 -4.07 21.59
C LEU A 17 -5.55 -5.18 21.88
N GLY A 18 -5.38 -6.16 20.99
CA GLY A 18 -4.37 -7.21 21.12
C GLY A 18 -2.92 -6.70 21.07
N SER A 19 -1.95 -7.61 21.20
CA SER A 19 -0.52 -7.34 21.00
C SER A 19 0.01 -8.04 19.74
N GLY A 20 1.13 -7.55 19.21
CA GLY A 20 1.79 -8.09 18.03
C GLY A 20 1.31 -7.51 16.69
N PRO A 21 1.64 -8.15 15.56
CA PRO A 21 2.68 -9.17 15.48
C PRO A 21 4.06 -8.63 15.91
N GLU A 22 4.86 -9.45 16.59
CA GLU A 22 6.28 -9.15 16.88
C GLU A 22 7.21 -9.61 15.76
N THR A 23 6.71 -10.51 14.91
CA THR A 23 7.32 -10.96 13.65
C THR A 23 6.20 -11.32 12.66
N VAL A 24 6.46 -11.20 11.36
CA VAL A 24 5.55 -11.62 10.28
C VAL A 24 5.65 -13.11 9.98
N THR A 25 6.69 -13.78 10.50
CA THR A 25 6.93 -15.21 10.25
C THR A 25 6.12 -16.09 11.19
N GLY A 26 5.57 -17.19 10.67
CA GLY A 26 4.90 -18.21 11.46
C GLY A 26 3.62 -17.74 12.17
N GLN A 27 3.02 -16.63 11.72
CA GLN A 27 1.80 -16.11 12.33
C GLN A 27 0.61 -17.03 12.05
N THR A 28 -0.38 -16.96 12.94
CA THR A 28 -1.65 -17.69 12.81
C THR A 28 -2.81 -16.80 13.23
N GLY A 29 -4.03 -17.24 12.93
CA GLY A 29 -5.25 -16.54 13.34
C GLY A 29 -5.30 -15.09 12.85
N ARG A 30 -5.52 -14.16 13.78
CA ARG A 30 -5.71 -12.74 13.44
C ARG A 30 -4.43 -12.06 12.94
N ASN A 31 -3.27 -12.36 13.53
CA ASN A 31 -2.01 -11.77 13.09
C ASN A 31 -1.66 -12.20 11.65
N GLN A 32 -1.95 -13.45 11.29
CA GLN A 32 -1.79 -13.92 9.93
C GLN A 32 -2.66 -13.12 8.94
N ARG A 33 -3.89 -12.76 9.32
CA ARG A 33 -4.76 -11.91 8.49
C ARG A 33 -4.14 -10.54 8.22
N TYR A 34 -3.49 -9.91 9.21
CA TYR A 34 -2.81 -8.63 9.01
C TYR A 34 -1.60 -8.76 8.07
N VAL A 35 -0.79 -9.80 8.27
CA VAL A 35 0.37 -10.11 7.43
C VAL A 35 -0.05 -10.32 5.97
N ASP A 36 -1.06 -11.16 5.75
CA ASP A 36 -1.57 -11.45 4.41
C ASP A 36 -2.22 -10.23 3.77
N ALA A 37 -3.02 -9.46 4.52
CA ALA A 37 -3.67 -8.26 4.02
C ALA A 37 -2.65 -7.20 3.54
N ILE A 38 -1.57 -6.96 4.29
CA ILE A 38 -0.51 -6.05 3.86
C ILE A 38 0.21 -6.60 2.62
N ARG A 39 0.61 -7.88 2.64
CA ARG A 39 1.33 -8.50 1.51
C ARG A 39 0.51 -8.42 0.21
N GLU A 40 -0.75 -8.84 0.26
CA GLU A 40 -1.65 -8.77 -0.89
C GLU A 40 -1.91 -7.33 -1.36
N SER A 41 -2.03 -6.39 -0.42
CA SER A 41 -2.30 -5.00 -0.74
C SER A 41 -1.12 -4.33 -1.44
N TRP A 42 0.10 -4.70 -1.05
CA TRP A 42 1.30 -4.26 -1.75
C TRP A 42 1.38 -4.82 -3.17
N VAL A 43 1.18 -6.13 -3.33
CA VAL A 43 1.14 -6.76 -4.66
C VAL A 43 0.07 -6.10 -5.53
N LYS A 44 -1.14 -5.92 -5.00
CA LYS A 44 -2.25 -5.31 -5.74
C LYS A 44 -1.97 -3.87 -6.16
N LEU A 45 -1.26 -3.09 -5.35
CA LEU A 45 -0.89 -1.72 -5.70
C LEU A 45 0.14 -1.68 -6.83
N GLN A 46 1.16 -2.55 -6.75
CA GLN A 46 2.17 -2.69 -7.80
C GLN A 46 1.55 -3.13 -9.12
N THR A 47 0.67 -4.14 -9.10
CA THR A 47 0.06 -4.69 -10.32
C THR A 47 -1.20 -3.95 -10.76
N GLY A 48 -1.71 -3.03 -9.94
CA GLY A 48 -2.95 -2.29 -10.21
C GLY A 48 -2.81 -1.28 -11.34
N ARG A 49 -1.57 -0.91 -11.69
CA ARG A 49 -1.23 -0.10 -12.85
C ARG A 49 0.02 -0.66 -13.52
N SER A 50 0.07 -0.52 -14.84
CA SER A 50 1.21 -0.94 -15.65
C SER A 50 2.17 0.20 -16.02
N ASP A 51 1.81 1.44 -15.69
CA ASP A 51 2.50 2.68 -16.09
C ASP A 51 3.20 3.37 -14.92
N TRP A 52 3.55 2.61 -13.88
CA TRP A 52 4.39 3.10 -12.81
C TRP A 52 5.80 3.37 -13.33
N ASP A 53 6.34 4.57 -13.12
CA ASP A 53 7.66 4.95 -13.61
C ASP A 53 8.78 4.01 -13.10
N TRP A 54 8.63 3.49 -11.89
CA TRP A 54 9.58 2.53 -11.29
C TRP A 54 9.46 1.10 -11.87
N LEU A 55 8.34 0.77 -12.53
CA LEU A 55 8.17 -0.45 -13.33
C LEU A 55 8.63 -0.26 -14.77
N THR A 56 8.44 0.92 -15.35
CA THR A 56 8.58 1.16 -16.79
C THR A 56 9.79 1.99 -17.19
N GLY A 57 10.54 2.53 -16.23
CA GLY A 57 11.73 3.33 -16.48
C GLY A 57 12.87 2.52 -17.10
N ASP A 58 13.98 3.20 -17.40
CA ASP A 58 15.14 2.60 -18.07
C ASP A 58 15.76 1.43 -17.29
N THR A 59 15.56 1.39 -15.98
CA THR A 59 15.91 0.25 -15.11
C THR A 59 14.66 -0.21 -14.36
N PRO A 60 13.86 -1.11 -14.96
CA PRO A 60 12.65 -1.65 -14.34
C PRO A 60 12.95 -2.34 -13.01
N THR A 61 12.17 -2.01 -11.98
CA THR A 61 12.20 -2.75 -10.71
C THR A 61 11.27 -3.95 -10.82
N ALA A 62 11.76 -5.14 -10.45
CA ALA A 62 10.93 -6.34 -10.39
C ALA A 62 9.84 -6.21 -9.30
N LEU A 63 8.71 -6.89 -9.50
CA LEU A 63 7.65 -6.95 -8.50
C LEU A 63 8.19 -7.51 -7.18
N GLN A 64 7.97 -6.78 -6.09
CA GLN A 64 8.40 -7.18 -4.76
C GLN A 64 7.27 -7.91 -4.04
N VAL A 65 7.61 -8.99 -3.35
CA VAL A 65 6.76 -9.64 -2.35
C VAL A 65 7.42 -9.43 -0.99
N LEU A 66 6.66 -8.92 -0.01
CA LEU A 66 7.16 -8.76 1.36
C LEU A 66 7.09 -10.12 2.08
N THR A 67 8.23 -10.57 2.58
CA THR A 67 8.44 -11.88 3.20
C THR A 67 8.96 -11.76 4.63
N ASP A 68 9.93 -10.89 4.86
CA ASP A 68 10.66 -10.78 6.13
C ASP A 68 10.33 -9.49 6.89
N ASP A 69 10.59 -9.47 8.20
CA ASP A 69 10.24 -8.36 9.10
C ASP A 69 10.80 -7.01 8.65
N ALA A 70 12.04 -7.04 8.14
CA ALA A 70 12.80 -5.86 7.70
C ALA A 70 12.49 -5.44 6.27
N ASP A 71 11.68 -6.20 5.52
CA ASP A 71 11.36 -5.86 4.14
C ASP A 71 10.68 -4.50 4.09
N THR A 72 11.13 -3.66 3.17
CA THR A 72 10.63 -2.31 3.01
C THR A 72 10.08 -2.17 1.60
N PRO A 73 8.83 -1.69 1.40
CA PRO A 73 8.31 -1.38 0.08
C PRO A 73 9.26 -0.46 -0.68
N PHE A 74 9.54 -0.72 -1.95
CA PHE A 74 10.45 0.12 -2.76
C PHE A 74 9.84 1.47 -3.20
N ILE A 75 8.88 2.00 -2.43
CA ILE A 75 8.35 3.36 -2.55
C ILE A 75 8.90 4.22 -1.40
N ASP A 76 8.75 5.53 -1.50
CA ASP A 76 9.15 6.45 -0.44
C ASP A 76 8.27 6.21 0.80
N GLU A 77 8.91 6.20 1.97
CA GLU A 77 8.30 5.94 3.26
C GLU A 77 7.05 6.80 3.52
N ALA A 78 7.06 8.05 3.03
CA ALA A 78 5.93 8.96 3.14
C ALA A 78 4.62 8.39 2.55
N TYR A 79 4.72 7.47 1.59
CA TYR A 79 3.56 6.86 0.93
C TYR A 79 3.23 5.46 1.43
N HIS A 80 4.01 4.86 2.32
CA HIS A 80 3.78 3.48 2.78
C HIS A 80 2.38 3.27 3.37
N VAL A 81 1.81 4.32 3.96
CA VAL A 81 0.46 4.28 4.56
C VAL A 81 -0.63 3.94 3.53
N VAL A 82 -0.43 4.20 2.24
CA VAL A 82 -1.37 3.80 1.18
C VAL A 82 -1.60 2.28 1.16
N ILE A 83 -0.58 1.50 1.52
CA ILE A 83 -0.65 0.04 1.60
C ILE A 83 -1.55 -0.36 2.77
N VAL A 84 -1.43 0.34 3.90
CA VAL A 84 -2.26 0.13 5.10
C VAL A 84 -3.73 0.42 4.78
N TRP A 85 -4.03 1.55 4.15
CA TRP A 85 -5.42 1.90 3.82
C TRP A 85 -6.04 0.96 2.79
N ASN A 86 -5.25 0.51 1.81
CA ASN A 86 -5.70 -0.51 0.87
C ASN A 86 -5.98 -1.85 1.55
N ALA A 87 -5.18 -2.22 2.56
CA ALA A 87 -5.39 -3.42 3.35
C ALA A 87 -6.62 -3.31 4.26
N LEU A 88 -6.77 -2.17 4.95
CA LEU A 88 -7.90 -1.89 5.83
C LEU A 88 -9.22 -1.99 5.09
N ARG A 89 -9.41 -1.25 3.99
CA ARG A 89 -10.67 -1.26 3.24
C ARG A 89 -11.02 -2.67 2.73
N LYS A 90 -10.03 -3.46 2.29
CA LYS A 90 -10.24 -4.85 1.83
C LYS A 90 -10.66 -5.76 2.98
N MET A 91 -9.99 -5.65 4.12
CA MET A 91 -10.22 -6.52 5.26
C MET A 91 -11.55 -6.18 5.96
N SER A 92 -11.88 -4.90 6.11
CA SER A 92 -13.09 -4.43 6.77
C SER A 92 -14.38 -4.86 6.05
N ILE A 93 -14.34 -5.10 4.74
CA ILE A 93 -15.45 -5.69 3.98
C ILE A 93 -15.84 -7.06 4.56
N SER A 94 -14.84 -7.88 4.91
CA SER A 94 -15.10 -9.21 5.49
C SER A 94 -15.70 -9.15 6.90
N GLU A 95 -15.55 -8.02 7.59
CA GLU A 95 -16.01 -7.80 8.96
C GLU A 95 -17.28 -6.94 9.05
N LEU A 96 -17.81 -6.49 7.90
CA LEU A 96 -18.96 -5.58 7.80
C LEU A 96 -18.81 -4.32 8.67
N ALA A 97 -17.57 -3.84 8.85
CA ALA A 97 -17.26 -2.66 9.63
C ALA A 97 -17.35 -1.40 8.76
N GLU A 98 -18.58 -0.91 8.53
CA GLU A 98 -18.86 0.20 7.59
C GLU A 98 -18.03 1.47 7.85
N GLU A 99 -17.84 1.85 9.11
CA GLU A 99 -17.02 3.02 9.48
C GLU A 99 -15.57 2.89 8.98
N LEU A 100 -14.96 1.72 9.16
CA LEU A 100 -13.59 1.46 8.73
C LEU A 100 -13.49 1.35 7.20
N ILE A 101 -14.55 0.90 6.53
CA ILE A 101 -14.62 0.89 5.06
C ILE A 101 -14.64 2.33 4.54
N LEU A 102 -15.53 3.18 5.06
CA LEU A 102 -15.65 4.58 4.63
C LEU A 102 -14.35 5.35 4.85
N ARG A 103 -13.76 5.23 6.04
CA ARG A 103 -12.46 5.85 6.35
C ARG A 103 -11.34 5.29 5.47
N GLY A 104 -11.30 3.97 5.28
CA GLY A 104 -10.30 3.31 4.47
C GLY A 104 -10.35 3.72 3.00
N GLU A 105 -11.54 3.91 2.43
CA GLU A 105 -11.70 4.40 1.06
C GLU A 105 -11.26 5.87 0.90
N ASP A 106 -11.65 6.77 1.82
CA ASP A 106 -11.29 8.20 1.76
C ASP A 106 -9.77 8.42 1.87
N GLU A 107 -9.15 7.78 2.88
CA GLU A 107 -7.71 7.85 3.08
C GLU A 107 -6.95 7.19 1.92
N PHE A 108 -7.40 6.01 1.46
CA PHE A 108 -6.79 5.36 0.31
C PHE A 108 -6.84 6.25 -0.93
N ALA A 109 -7.97 6.88 -1.23
CA ALA A 109 -8.11 7.77 -2.38
C ALA A 109 -7.13 8.95 -2.33
N THR A 110 -7.00 9.57 -1.16
CA THR A 110 -6.06 10.68 -0.93
C THR A 110 -4.61 10.24 -1.16
N TRP A 111 -4.17 9.20 -0.47
CA TRP A 111 -2.78 8.73 -0.53
C TRP A 111 -2.43 8.12 -1.89
N HIS A 112 -3.35 7.38 -2.51
CA HIS A 112 -3.17 6.82 -3.84
C HIS A 112 -3.03 7.91 -4.91
N THR A 113 -3.78 9.01 -4.78
CA THR A 113 -3.63 10.18 -5.67
C THR A 113 -2.25 10.81 -5.53
N LEU A 114 -1.75 10.98 -4.30
CA LEU A 114 -0.41 11.53 -4.07
C LEU A 114 0.68 10.60 -4.60
N LEU A 115 0.53 9.28 -4.41
CA LEU A 115 1.44 8.27 -4.96
C LEU A 115 1.47 8.34 -6.49
N CYS A 116 0.30 8.40 -7.14
CA CYS A 116 0.19 8.56 -8.59
C CYS A 116 0.92 9.83 -9.08
N LYS A 117 0.68 10.97 -8.43
CA LYS A 117 1.37 12.22 -8.80
C LYS A 117 2.89 12.15 -8.67
N LYS A 118 3.40 11.31 -7.77
CA LYS A 118 4.83 11.14 -7.51
C LYS A 118 5.51 10.18 -8.50
N TYR A 119 4.86 9.07 -8.82
CA TYR A 119 5.46 7.93 -9.52
C TYR A 119 4.91 7.69 -10.91
N ILE A 120 4.14 8.63 -11.43
CA ILE A 120 3.64 8.60 -12.79
C ILE A 120 4.11 9.89 -13.44
N SER A 121 4.93 9.73 -14.47
CA SER A 121 5.40 10.84 -15.26
C SER A 121 4.20 11.58 -15.83
N GLN A 122 4.11 12.88 -15.54
CA GLN A 122 3.18 13.79 -16.23
C GLN A 122 3.67 14.03 -17.66
N SER A 123 3.94 12.98 -18.44
CA SER A 123 4.34 13.09 -19.83
C SER A 123 3.11 13.28 -20.73
N LEU A 124 2.34 14.32 -20.45
CA LEU A 124 1.50 14.99 -21.45
C LEU A 124 1.63 16.50 -21.24
N SER A 125 2.86 17.00 -21.35
CA SER A 125 3.06 18.35 -21.89
C SER A 125 2.64 18.28 -23.36
N PHE A 126 1.34 18.46 -23.62
CA PHE A 126 0.89 18.84 -24.96
C PHE A 126 1.64 20.12 -25.29
N GLY A 127 2.41 20.06 -26.38
CA GLY A 127 3.41 21.04 -26.76
C GLY A 127 2.93 22.47 -26.58
N GLY A 128 3.84 23.32 -26.09
CA GLY A 128 3.68 24.75 -26.23
C GLY A 128 3.36 25.04 -27.69
N TRP A 129 2.14 25.49 -27.95
CA TRP A 129 1.82 26.22 -29.16
C TRP A 129 2.46 27.60 -29.03
N GLY A 130 3.79 27.61 -29.14
CA GLY A 130 4.54 28.77 -29.60
C GLY A 130 4.63 28.69 -31.12
N SER A 131 4.46 29.86 -31.74
CA SER A 131 4.61 30.15 -33.18
C SER A 131 3.33 29.96 -34.03
N LEU A 132 2.52 31.03 -34.11
CA LEU A 132 2.58 32.00 -35.23
C LEU A 132 1.94 33.34 -34.81
#